data_AF-A0A6I4MPG3-F1
#
_entry.id   AF-A0A6I4MPG3-F1
#
_cell.length_a   1.000
_cell.length_b   1.000
_cell.length_c   1.000
_cell.angle_alpha   90.00
_cell.angle_beta   90.00
_cell.angle_gamma   90.00
#
_symmetry.space_group_name_H-M   'P 1'
#
loop_
_entity.id
_entity.type
_entity.pdbx_description
1 polymer ?
#
loop_
_entity_poly.entity_id
_entity_poly.type
_entity_poly.pdbx_seq_one_letter_code
_entity_poly.pdbx_strand_id
1 'polypeptide(L)'
;MEYLEPATKGNKCLVRFLDRDGDERWVPRGRLIVLWDEREDWLQSERRMAAVVEVSAHAHDTPQFDAVSSLVQGWGFVNGVELGFSQADLCTVQIADLPSVCEQLQMEDEDFRREPLAFMEDDDFFVGPWSLAVEIAKRVAELHGEAVMQKVMEEEEKVELESIHGWTYTVGRGREEHWVPPERLKHFHAKRLMALNIVREWCGKEVLERLDELEALREEVRRLGNLVERAITELRRCGQVSTAATMENDLGVPVSRLVLRKRMKRKGG
;
A
#
# COMPACT_ATOMS: atom_id res chain seq x y z
N MET A 1 39.36 -5.80 -17.97
CA MET A 1 39.22 -4.46 -18.53
C MET A 1 40.05 -3.51 -17.71
N GLU A 2 41.14 -3.02 -18.29
CA GLU A 2 41.97 -1.98 -17.68
C GLU A 2 41.57 -0.62 -18.27
N TYR A 3 41.47 0.40 -17.42
CA TYR A 3 41.23 1.78 -17.85
C TYR A 3 42.54 2.38 -18.32
N LEU A 4 42.66 2.65 -19.63
CA LEU A 4 43.91 3.15 -20.20
C LEU A 4 43.91 4.67 -20.28
N GLU A 5 42.96 5.27 -21.01
CA GLU A 5 42.92 6.72 -21.21
C GLU A 5 41.49 7.28 -21.35
N PRO A 6 41.20 8.45 -20.74
CA PRO A 6 39.99 9.21 -21.03
C PRO A 6 40.09 9.92 -22.41
N ALA A 7 38.98 9.97 -23.17
CA ALA A 7 38.95 10.77 -24.39
C ALA A 7 39.13 12.26 -24.07
N THR A 8 39.91 12.98 -24.88
CA THR A 8 40.12 14.44 -24.77
C THR A 8 38.84 15.25 -25.06
N LYS A 9 37.85 14.65 -25.75
CA LYS A 9 36.48 15.15 -25.91
C LYS A 9 35.47 13.99 -26.00
N GLY A 10 34.36 14.09 -25.26
CA GLY A 10 33.22 13.15 -25.33
C GLY A 10 33.14 12.14 -24.17
N ASN A 11 31.99 11.45 -24.04
CA ASN A 11 31.71 10.52 -22.93
C ASN A 11 32.23 9.09 -23.19
N LYS A 12 33.42 8.96 -23.76
CA LYS A 12 34.05 7.66 -24.11
C LYS A 12 35.39 7.50 -23.40
N CYS A 13 35.78 6.26 -23.16
CA CYS A 13 37.10 5.89 -22.65
C CYS A 13 37.66 4.73 -23.47
N LEU A 14 38.98 4.71 -23.64
CA LEU A 14 39.67 3.59 -24.25
C LEU A 14 39.83 2.52 -23.19
N VAL A 15 39.31 1.34 -23.49
CA VAL A 15 39.36 0.19 -22.60
C VAL A 15 39.98 -0.99 -23.32
N ARG A 16 40.80 -1.75 -22.60
CA ARG A 16 41.41 -2.99 -23.09
C ARG A 16 40.62 -4.20 -22.60
N PHE A 17 40.15 -5.02 -23.53
CA PHE A 17 39.42 -6.26 -23.23
C PHE A 17 40.39 -7.38 -22.87
N LEU A 18 40.31 -7.88 -21.64
CA LEU A 18 41.21 -8.93 -21.13
C LEU A 18 40.78 -10.34 -21.57
N ASP A 19 39.53 -10.48 -22.03
CA ASP A 19 38.91 -11.71 -22.55
C ASP A 19 39.04 -11.85 -24.08
N ARG A 20 39.63 -10.86 -24.76
CA ARG A 20 39.74 -10.80 -26.23
C ARG A 20 41.15 -10.41 -26.68
N ASP A 21 42.15 -11.09 -26.14
CA ASP A 21 43.56 -10.93 -26.52
C ASP A 21 44.07 -9.47 -26.50
N GLY A 22 43.53 -8.63 -25.61
CA GLY A 22 43.96 -7.24 -25.47
C GLY A 22 43.37 -6.26 -26.49
N ASP A 23 42.28 -6.61 -27.18
CA ASP A 23 41.56 -5.68 -28.09
C ASP A 23 41.22 -4.36 -27.35
N GLU A 24 41.53 -3.22 -27.97
CA GLU A 24 41.32 -1.90 -27.39
C GLU A 24 40.18 -1.19 -28.14
N ARG A 25 39.14 -0.75 -27.41
CA ARG A 25 38.03 -0.02 -28.02
C ARG A 25 37.60 1.18 -27.21
N TRP A 26 37.08 2.17 -27.92
CA TRP A 26 36.38 3.29 -27.34
C TRP A 26 34.96 2.89 -26.94
N VAL A 27 34.70 2.82 -25.63
CA VAL A 27 33.39 2.46 -25.07
C VAL A 27 32.79 3.69 -24.38
N PRO A 28 31.46 3.93 -24.49
CA PRO A 28 30.80 4.95 -23.69
C PRO A 28 30.95 4.67 -22.20
N ARG A 29 31.30 5.69 -21.39
CA ARG A 29 31.53 5.50 -19.95
C ARG A 29 30.32 4.93 -19.22
N GLY A 30 29.11 5.28 -19.64
CA GLY A 30 27.87 4.73 -19.06
C GLY A 30 27.62 3.24 -19.35
N ARG A 31 28.51 2.56 -20.10
CA ARG A 31 28.49 1.09 -20.25
C ARG A 31 29.54 0.39 -19.37
N LEU A 32 30.36 1.14 -18.66
CA LEU A 32 31.26 0.60 -17.65
C LEU A 32 30.49 0.54 -16.33
N ILE A 33 30.44 -0.65 -15.73
CA ILE A 33 29.64 -0.92 -14.53
C ILE A 33 30.57 -1.08 -13.32
N VAL A 34 31.43 -2.10 -13.34
CA VAL A 34 32.41 -2.40 -12.28
C VAL A 34 33.83 -2.56 -12.83
N LEU A 35 34.83 -2.57 -11.94
CA LEU A 35 36.18 -2.97 -12.30
C LEU A 35 36.19 -4.44 -12.73
N TRP A 36 37.14 -4.80 -13.60
CA TRP A 36 37.15 -6.15 -14.15
C TRP A 36 37.45 -7.24 -13.13
N ASP A 37 38.24 -6.92 -12.11
CA ASP A 37 38.57 -7.86 -11.05
C ASP A 37 37.35 -8.14 -10.14
N GLU A 38 36.40 -7.21 -10.07
CA GLU A 38 35.13 -7.32 -9.32
C GLU A 38 33.99 -7.95 -10.17
N ARG A 39 34.26 -8.32 -11.43
CA ARG A 39 33.21 -8.74 -12.37
C ARG A 39 32.43 -9.97 -11.93
N GLU A 40 33.07 -10.94 -11.28
CA GLU A 40 32.40 -12.19 -10.92
C GLU A 40 31.47 -11.98 -9.73
N ASP A 41 31.90 -11.17 -8.76
CA ASP A 41 31.07 -10.78 -7.61
C ASP A 41 29.84 -10.01 -8.08
N TRP A 42 30.02 -9.05 -9.00
CA TRP A 42 28.92 -8.32 -9.63
C TRP A 42 27.98 -9.26 -10.41
N LEU A 43 28.51 -10.15 -11.26
CA LEU A 43 27.71 -11.13 -11.99
C LEU A 43 26.96 -12.09 -11.06
N GLN A 44 27.53 -12.45 -9.91
CA GLN A 44 26.88 -13.27 -8.91
C GLN A 44 25.72 -12.51 -8.25
N SER A 45 25.88 -11.23 -7.94
CA SER A 45 24.77 -10.39 -7.43
C SER A 45 23.64 -10.28 -8.45
N GLU A 46 23.96 -9.97 -9.71
CA GLU A 46 22.97 -9.91 -10.79
C GLU A 46 22.21 -11.24 -10.97
N ARG A 47 22.91 -12.38 -10.87
CA ARG A 47 22.26 -13.71 -10.93
C ARG A 47 21.33 -13.94 -9.75
N ARG A 48 21.68 -13.50 -8.54
CA ARG A 48 20.81 -13.59 -7.35
C ARG A 48 19.55 -12.75 -7.55
N MET A 49 19.71 -11.48 -7.92
CA MET A 49 18.58 -10.58 -8.17
C MET A 49 17.68 -11.12 -9.29
N ALA A 50 18.25 -11.57 -10.40
CA ALA A 50 17.49 -12.15 -11.51
C ALA A 50 16.67 -13.38 -11.09
N ALA A 51 17.22 -14.24 -10.22
CA ALA A 51 16.49 -15.40 -9.70
C ALA A 51 15.29 -14.98 -8.83
N VAL A 52 15.45 -13.96 -7.98
CA VAL A 52 14.35 -13.41 -7.16
C VAL A 52 13.28 -12.78 -8.05
N VAL A 53 13.68 -12.00 -9.05
CA VAL A 53 12.75 -11.38 -10.01
C VAL A 53 11.99 -12.44 -10.80
N GLU A 54 12.65 -13.49 -11.28
CA GLU A 54 12.02 -14.57 -12.05
C GLU A 54 10.86 -15.22 -11.27
N VAL A 55 11.08 -15.54 -9.98
CA VAL A 55 10.03 -16.14 -9.15
C VAL A 55 8.96 -15.15 -8.74
N SER A 56 9.25 -13.84 -8.76
CA SER A 56 8.36 -12.77 -8.28
C SER A 56 7.51 -12.13 -9.39
N ALA A 57 7.97 -12.17 -10.64
CA ALA A 57 7.38 -11.44 -11.77
C ALA A 57 5.90 -11.77 -12.02
N HIS A 58 5.44 -12.96 -11.65
CA HIS A 58 4.04 -13.39 -11.79
C HIS A 58 3.05 -12.51 -11.00
N ALA A 59 3.52 -11.82 -9.96
CA ALA A 59 2.69 -10.96 -9.14
C ALA A 59 2.39 -9.61 -9.79
N HIS A 60 3.19 -9.18 -10.77
CA HIS A 60 3.05 -7.87 -11.38
C HIS A 60 1.67 -7.66 -12.00
N ASP A 61 1.10 -6.47 -11.78
CA ASP A 61 -0.23 -6.07 -12.27
C ASP A 61 -1.38 -6.97 -11.78
N THR A 62 -1.20 -7.71 -10.69
CA THR A 62 -2.28 -8.50 -10.05
C THR A 62 -2.99 -7.71 -8.95
N PRO A 63 -4.24 -8.05 -8.59
CA PRO A 63 -4.90 -7.48 -7.41
C PRO A 63 -4.15 -7.76 -6.09
N GLN A 64 -3.42 -8.89 -6.01
CA GLN A 64 -2.60 -9.19 -4.83
C GLN A 64 -1.44 -8.22 -4.71
N PHE A 65 -0.84 -7.81 -5.83
CA PHE A 65 0.19 -6.77 -5.81
C PHE A 65 -0.32 -5.44 -5.27
N ASP A 66 -1.48 -5.01 -5.75
CA ASP A 66 -2.11 -3.79 -5.24
C ASP A 66 -2.44 -3.89 -3.73
N ALA A 67 -2.86 -5.08 -3.26
CA ALA A 67 -3.14 -5.33 -1.84
C ALA A 67 -1.89 -5.23 -0.96
N VAL A 68 -0.79 -5.91 -1.35
CA VAL A 68 0.50 -5.86 -0.65
C VAL A 68 1.06 -4.43 -0.69
N SER A 69 1.07 -3.78 -1.85
CA SER A 69 1.55 -2.41 -1.99
C SER A 69 0.78 -1.43 -1.11
N SER A 70 -0.55 -1.57 -0.98
CA SER A 70 -1.36 -0.75 -0.08
C SER A 70 -0.93 -0.90 1.38
N LEU A 71 -0.70 -2.12 1.85
CA LEU A 71 -0.33 -2.41 3.24
C LEU A 71 1.11 -2.00 3.56
N VAL A 72 2.04 -2.27 2.66
CA VAL A 72 3.48 -2.14 2.89
C VAL A 72 3.99 -0.72 2.59
N GLN A 73 3.46 -0.06 1.55
CA GLN A 73 3.94 1.26 1.13
C GLN A 73 2.85 2.34 1.19
N GLY A 74 1.61 2.01 0.84
CA GLY A 74 0.55 3.00 0.62
C GLY A 74 -0.02 3.62 1.91
N TRP A 75 -0.27 2.80 2.93
CA TRP A 75 -0.97 3.22 4.14
C TRP A 75 -0.04 3.53 5.33
N GLY A 76 1.27 3.23 5.21
CA GLY A 76 2.28 3.61 6.20
C GLY A 76 2.21 2.83 7.51
N PHE A 77 1.83 1.56 7.47
CA PHE A 77 1.81 0.69 8.66
C PHE A 77 3.19 0.13 9.03
N VAL A 78 4.08 0.00 8.05
CA VAL A 78 5.46 -0.43 8.23
C VAL A 78 6.38 0.52 7.47
N ASN A 79 7.53 0.83 8.06
CA ASN A 79 8.55 1.67 7.45
C ASN A 79 9.79 0.84 7.12
N GLY A 80 10.51 1.24 6.08
CA GLY A 80 11.78 0.59 5.67
C GLY A 80 11.59 -0.64 4.79
N VAL A 81 10.37 -0.87 4.28
CA VAL A 81 10.08 -1.93 3.31
C VAL A 81 9.67 -1.29 1.98
N GLU A 82 10.37 -1.66 0.91
CA GLU A 82 10.12 -1.22 -0.44
C GLU A 82 9.80 -2.39 -1.36
N LEU A 83 8.94 -2.16 -2.34
CA LEU A 83 8.63 -3.10 -3.41
C LEU A 83 9.28 -2.61 -4.69
N GLY A 84 9.91 -3.52 -5.42
CA GLY A 84 10.50 -3.18 -6.71
C GLY A 84 9.46 -3.05 -7.83
N PHE A 85 9.58 -1.98 -8.60
CA PHE A 85 8.64 -1.61 -9.69
C PHE A 85 9.29 -1.62 -11.07
N SER A 86 10.62 -1.61 -11.14
CA SER A 86 11.34 -1.63 -12.41
C SER A 86 11.44 -3.06 -12.93
N GLN A 87 11.84 -3.22 -14.19
CA GLN A 87 12.13 -4.56 -14.71
C GLN A 87 13.28 -5.25 -13.96
N ALA A 88 14.18 -4.48 -13.34
CA ALA A 88 15.37 -5.02 -12.67
C ALA A 88 15.08 -5.58 -11.26
N ASP A 89 13.98 -5.17 -10.63
CA ASP A 89 13.62 -5.51 -9.25
C ASP A 89 12.14 -5.92 -9.12
N LEU A 90 11.49 -6.27 -10.23
CA LEU A 90 10.04 -6.43 -10.36
C LEU A 90 9.44 -7.34 -9.27
N CYS A 91 8.55 -6.77 -8.46
CA CYS A 91 7.85 -7.48 -7.38
C CYS A 91 8.78 -8.14 -6.34
N THR A 92 10.02 -7.67 -6.22
CA THR A 92 10.90 -8.03 -5.09
C THR A 92 10.57 -7.18 -3.88
N VAL A 93 10.92 -7.66 -2.68
CA VAL A 93 10.91 -6.86 -1.46
C VAL A 93 12.33 -6.46 -1.11
N GLN A 94 12.52 -5.20 -0.75
CA GLN A 94 13.78 -4.62 -0.31
C GLN A 94 13.59 -4.00 1.06
N ILE A 95 14.48 -4.32 2.00
CA ILE A 95 14.40 -3.89 3.39
C ILE A 95 15.73 -3.24 3.78
N ALA A 96 15.70 -1.93 4.03
CA ALA A 96 16.91 -1.16 4.35
C ALA A 96 17.40 -1.36 5.80
N ASP A 97 16.48 -1.64 6.73
CA ASP A 97 16.81 -1.89 8.15
C ASP A 97 16.00 -3.10 8.64
N LEU A 98 16.57 -4.29 8.41
CA LEU A 98 15.92 -5.55 8.76
C LEU A 98 15.61 -5.66 10.25
N PRO A 99 16.51 -5.32 11.19
CA PRO A 99 16.19 -5.30 12.63
C PRO A 99 14.99 -4.41 12.97
N SER A 100 14.92 -3.19 12.42
CA SER A 100 13.79 -2.28 12.66
C SER A 100 12.47 -2.81 12.10
N VAL A 101 12.50 -3.45 10.93
CA VAL A 101 11.31 -4.09 10.34
C VAL A 101 10.88 -5.31 11.16
N CYS A 102 11.81 -6.12 11.66
CA CYS A 102 11.52 -7.24 12.56
C CYS A 102 10.82 -6.77 13.84
N GLU A 103 11.28 -5.68 14.45
CA GLU A 103 10.66 -5.09 15.64
C GLU A 103 9.23 -4.60 15.36
N GLN A 104 9.03 -3.85 14.26
CA GLN A 104 7.72 -3.35 13.86
C GLN A 104 6.71 -4.49 13.59
N LEU A 105 7.17 -5.57 12.96
CA LEU A 105 6.33 -6.70 12.56
C LEU A 105 6.24 -7.80 13.63
N GLN A 106 6.98 -7.68 14.75
CA GLN A 106 7.09 -8.71 15.78
C GLN A 106 7.40 -10.08 15.15
N MET A 107 8.41 -10.10 14.26
CA MET A 107 8.90 -11.27 13.55
C MET A 107 10.38 -11.47 13.90
N GLU A 108 10.87 -12.70 13.83
CA GLU A 108 12.27 -13.00 14.07
C GLU A 108 13.08 -12.83 12.78
N ASP A 109 14.32 -12.33 12.87
CA ASP A 109 15.25 -12.17 11.73
C ASP A 109 15.46 -13.51 10.98
N GLU A 110 15.45 -14.62 11.71
CA GLU A 110 15.54 -15.98 11.16
C GLU A 110 14.37 -16.35 10.24
N ASP A 111 13.18 -15.77 10.47
CA ASP A 111 12.02 -16.05 9.60
C ASP A 111 12.21 -15.43 8.22
N PHE A 112 12.81 -14.25 8.13
CA PHE A 112 13.18 -13.63 6.85
C PHE A 112 14.29 -14.41 6.15
N ARG A 113 15.32 -14.83 6.90
CA ARG A 113 16.49 -15.54 6.32
C ARG A 113 16.18 -16.97 5.86
N ARG A 114 15.10 -17.57 6.36
CA ARG A 114 14.62 -18.89 5.89
C ARG A 114 14.00 -18.83 4.51
N GLU A 115 13.59 -17.65 4.05
CA GLU A 115 12.95 -17.51 2.76
C GLU A 115 13.93 -17.89 1.63
N PRO A 116 13.57 -18.84 0.76
CA PRO A 116 14.41 -19.21 -0.36
C PRO A 116 14.70 -18.00 -1.26
N LEU A 117 15.94 -17.88 -1.71
CA LEU A 117 16.42 -16.77 -2.55
C LEU A 117 16.47 -15.40 -1.86
N ALA A 118 16.19 -15.29 -0.56
CA ALA A 118 16.44 -14.06 0.17
C ALA A 118 17.94 -13.91 0.51
N PHE A 119 18.46 -12.68 0.44
CA PHE A 119 19.88 -12.41 0.67
C PHE A 119 20.14 -10.97 1.13
N MET A 120 21.30 -10.73 1.73
CA MET A 120 21.83 -9.38 1.97
C MET A 120 22.62 -8.91 0.74
N GLU A 121 22.30 -7.72 0.24
CA GLU A 121 23.06 -7.04 -0.81
C GLU A 121 23.97 -5.98 -0.16
N ASP A 122 25.27 -6.11 -0.42
CA ASP A 122 26.34 -5.21 0.05
C ASP A 122 26.27 -4.82 1.54
N ASP A 123 25.73 -5.71 2.38
CA ASP A 123 25.46 -5.53 3.82
C ASP A 123 24.50 -4.37 4.20
N ASP A 124 23.93 -3.66 3.22
CA ASP A 124 23.12 -2.46 3.43
C ASP A 124 21.62 -2.71 3.34
N PHE A 125 21.17 -3.65 2.50
CA PHE A 125 19.74 -3.94 2.37
C PHE A 125 19.48 -5.44 2.13
N PHE A 126 18.38 -5.91 2.72
CA PHE A 126 17.90 -7.27 2.58
C PHE A 126 16.93 -7.35 1.40
N VAL A 127 17.17 -8.30 0.50
CA VAL A 127 16.35 -8.54 -0.69
C VAL A 127 15.66 -9.88 -0.54
N GLY A 128 14.37 -9.93 -0.86
CA GLY A 128 13.60 -11.17 -0.85
C GLY A 128 12.57 -11.27 -1.99
N PRO A 129 12.05 -12.48 -2.23
CA PRO A 129 11.02 -12.72 -3.24
C PRO A 129 9.65 -12.17 -2.84
N TRP A 130 8.72 -12.17 -3.80
CA TRP A 130 7.34 -11.73 -3.60
C TRP A 130 6.61 -12.48 -2.48
N SER A 131 6.89 -13.77 -2.27
CA SER A 131 6.32 -14.57 -1.18
C SER A 131 6.55 -13.90 0.18
N LEU A 132 7.76 -13.39 0.42
CA LEU A 132 8.08 -12.65 1.64
C LEU A 132 7.31 -11.34 1.74
N ALA A 133 7.12 -10.62 0.63
CA ALA A 133 6.28 -9.40 0.62
C ALA A 133 4.84 -9.70 1.05
N VAL A 134 4.28 -10.84 0.60
CA VAL A 134 2.94 -11.29 0.99
C VAL A 134 2.89 -11.66 2.48
N GLU A 135 3.92 -12.33 3.01
CA GLU A 135 3.99 -12.65 4.44
C GLU A 135 4.07 -11.40 5.31
N ILE A 136 4.91 -10.45 4.94
CA ILE A 136 5.00 -9.13 5.59
C ILE A 136 3.63 -8.44 5.57
N ALA A 137 2.96 -8.39 4.41
CA ALA A 137 1.66 -7.74 4.29
C ALA A 137 0.57 -8.40 5.16
N LYS A 138 0.54 -9.74 5.19
CA LYS A 138 -0.36 -10.47 6.09
C LYS A 138 -0.08 -10.14 7.54
N ARG A 139 1.20 -10.11 7.93
CA ARG A 139 1.59 -9.76 9.30
C ARG A 139 1.17 -8.33 9.68
N VAL A 140 1.33 -7.38 8.77
CA VAL A 140 0.81 -6.01 8.93
C VAL A 140 -0.71 -6.01 9.14
N ALA A 141 -1.45 -6.78 8.33
CA ALA A 141 -2.90 -6.87 8.44
C ALA A 141 -3.35 -7.47 9.79
N GLU A 142 -2.64 -8.49 10.29
CA GLU A 142 -2.90 -9.09 11.60
C GLU A 142 -2.65 -8.12 12.75
N LEU A 143 -1.51 -7.40 12.74
CA LEU A 143 -1.13 -6.48 13.82
C LEU A 143 -1.99 -5.20 13.85
N HIS A 144 -2.46 -4.76 12.68
CA HIS A 144 -3.15 -3.48 12.51
C HIS A 144 -4.60 -3.63 12.02
N GLY A 145 -5.24 -4.78 12.24
CA GLY A 145 -6.52 -5.13 11.63
C GLY A 145 -7.61 -4.05 11.71
N GLU A 146 -7.82 -3.44 12.88
CA GLU A 146 -8.81 -2.36 13.01
C GLU A 146 -8.49 -1.13 12.13
N ALA A 147 -7.22 -0.70 12.12
CA ALA A 147 -6.78 0.46 11.36
C ALA A 147 -6.75 0.18 9.85
N VAL A 148 -6.35 -1.03 9.47
CA VAL A 148 -6.39 -1.52 8.08
C VAL A 148 -7.82 -1.56 7.57
N MET A 149 -8.77 -2.09 8.35
CA MET A 149 -10.17 -2.12 7.95
C MET A 149 -10.78 -0.73 7.81
N GLN A 150 -10.38 0.22 8.64
CA GLN A 150 -10.78 1.62 8.44
C GLN A 150 -10.27 2.14 7.08
N LYS A 151 -9.04 1.81 6.69
CA LYS A 151 -8.50 2.18 5.36
C LYS A 151 -9.26 1.51 4.22
N VAL A 152 -9.62 0.23 4.36
CA VAL A 152 -10.45 -0.47 3.38
C VAL A 152 -11.78 0.26 3.18
N MET A 153 -12.48 0.62 4.25
CA MET A 153 -13.75 1.35 4.17
C MET A 153 -13.60 2.74 3.52
N GLU A 154 -12.53 3.48 3.86
CA GLU A 154 -12.22 4.78 3.24
C GLU A 154 -12.02 4.65 1.72
N GLU A 155 -11.37 3.58 1.27
CA GLU A 155 -11.11 3.34 -0.14
C GLU A 155 -12.33 2.81 -0.91
N GLU A 156 -13.18 2.00 -0.29
CA GLU A 156 -14.45 1.57 -0.86
C GLU A 156 -15.40 2.75 -1.06
N GLU A 157 -15.51 3.65 -0.07
CA GLU A 157 -16.30 4.89 -0.20
C GLU A 157 -15.76 5.77 -1.35
N LYS A 158 -14.43 5.84 -1.50
CA LYS A 158 -13.81 6.58 -2.61
C LYS A 158 -14.17 5.96 -3.98
N VAL A 159 -14.13 4.64 -4.11
CA VAL A 159 -14.53 3.93 -5.33
C VAL A 159 -15.99 4.18 -5.66
N GLU A 160 -16.88 4.16 -4.65
CA GLU A 160 -18.31 4.45 -4.83
C GLU A 160 -18.52 5.89 -5.36
N LEU A 161 -17.86 6.87 -4.76
CA LEU A 161 -17.94 8.27 -5.18
C LEU A 161 -17.43 8.47 -6.61
N GLU A 162 -16.29 7.88 -6.95
CA GLU A 162 -15.70 7.94 -8.29
C GLU A 162 -16.58 7.23 -9.34
N SER A 163 -17.31 6.17 -8.95
CA SER A 163 -18.23 5.46 -9.82
C SER A 163 -19.48 6.29 -10.19
N ILE A 164 -19.82 7.29 -9.38
CA ILE A 164 -20.96 8.19 -9.62
C ILE A 164 -20.48 9.49 -10.31
N HIS A 165 -19.37 10.05 -9.86
CA HIS A 165 -18.95 11.41 -10.23
C HIS A 165 -17.75 11.45 -11.20
N GLY A 166 -17.10 10.32 -11.44
CA GLY A 166 -15.83 10.27 -12.14
C GLY A 166 -14.69 10.73 -11.25
N TRP A 167 -13.51 10.89 -11.83
CA TRP A 167 -12.31 11.28 -11.11
C TRP A 167 -11.60 12.43 -11.81
N THR A 168 -11.18 13.45 -11.06
CA THR A 168 -10.37 14.55 -11.58
C THR A 168 -8.96 14.44 -11.04
N TYR A 169 -7.97 14.54 -11.93
CA TYR A 169 -6.56 14.55 -11.57
C TYR A 169 -5.84 15.68 -12.28
N THR A 170 -4.79 16.21 -11.66
CA THR A 170 -3.99 17.30 -12.22
C THR A 170 -2.69 16.76 -12.82
N VAL A 171 -2.35 17.19 -14.03
CA VAL A 171 -1.11 16.77 -14.71
C VAL A 171 -0.21 17.97 -15.01
N GLY A 172 1.10 17.75 -14.92
CA GLY A 172 2.13 18.71 -15.33
C GLY A 172 2.35 19.88 -14.37
N ARG A 173 3.35 20.71 -14.68
CA ARG A 173 3.71 21.90 -13.88
C ARG A 173 2.63 22.99 -13.90
N GLY A 174 1.73 22.95 -14.88
CA GLY A 174 0.63 23.91 -15.06
C GLY A 174 -0.64 23.60 -14.27
N ARG A 175 -0.70 22.47 -13.54
CA ARG A 175 -1.91 21.99 -12.84
C ARG A 175 -3.14 21.92 -13.74
N GLU A 176 -2.98 21.39 -14.94
CA GLU A 176 -4.11 21.19 -15.83
C GLU A 176 -5.00 20.09 -15.26
N GLU A 177 -6.29 20.40 -15.06
CA GLU A 177 -7.27 19.45 -14.52
C GLU A 177 -7.83 18.58 -15.64
N HIS A 178 -7.65 17.27 -15.49
CA HIS A 178 -8.20 16.26 -16.38
C HIS A 178 -9.30 15.50 -15.65
N TRP A 179 -10.52 15.59 -16.18
CA TRP A 179 -11.65 14.82 -15.69
C TRP A 179 -11.78 13.49 -16.47
N VAL A 180 -11.92 12.41 -15.72
CA VAL A 180 -12.15 11.05 -16.21
C VAL A 180 -13.59 10.66 -15.91
N PRO A 181 -14.40 10.33 -16.93
CA PRO A 181 -15.77 9.92 -16.73
C PRO A 181 -15.85 8.55 -16.03
N PRO A 182 -16.90 8.29 -15.22
CA PRO A 182 -17.03 7.04 -14.45
C PRO A 182 -16.94 5.76 -15.31
N GLU A 183 -17.43 5.80 -16.55
CA GLU A 183 -17.44 4.62 -17.43
C GLU A 183 -16.03 4.12 -17.76
N ARG A 184 -15.03 5.01 -17.75
CA ARG A 184 -13.62 4.65 -17.99
C ARG A 184 -12.93 4.08 -16.76
N LEU A 185 -13.51 4.25 -15.56
CA LEU A 185 -12.93 3.79 -14.30
C LEU A 185 -13.34 2.36 -13.93
N LYS A 186 -14.36 1.79 -14.58
CA LYS A 186 -14.93 0.48 -14.22
C LYS A 186 -13.89 -0.63 -14.03
N HIS A 187 -12.96 -0.77 -14.96
CA HIS A 187 -11.93 -1.81 -14.88
C HIS A 187 -10.96 -1.57 -13.72
N PHE A 188 -10.54 -0.31 -13.54
CA PHE A 188 -9.67 0.10 -12.44
C PHE A 188 -10.34 -0.13 -11.07
N HIS A 189 -11.61 0.26 -10.94
CA HIS A 189 -12.41 0.03 -9.74
C HIS A 189 -12.60 -1.46 -9.45
N ALA A 190 -12.87 -2.28 -10.46
CA ALA A 190 -12.99 -3.72 -10.29
C ALA A 190 -11.69 -4.34 -9.73
N LYS A 191 -10.52 -3.99 -10.32
CA LYS A 191 -9.22 -4.45 -9.84
C LYS A 191 -8.96 -3.98 -8.40
N ARG A 192 -9.24 -2.72 -8.11
CA ARG A 192 -9.07 -2.13 -6.77
C ARG A 192 -9.94 -2.81 -5.72
N LEU A 193 -11.21 -3.08 -6.02
CA LEU A 193 -12.11 -3.80 -5.11
C LEU A 193 -11.63 -5.24 -4.88
N MET A 194 -11.07 -5.92 -5.89
CA MET A 194 -10.44 -7.23 -5.70
C MET A 194 -9.26 -7.16 -4.73
N ALA A 195 -8.41 -6.14 -4.85
CA ALA A 195 -7.30 -5.94 -3.92
C ALA A 195 -7.78 -5.68 -2.48
N LEU A 196 -8.80 -4.84 -2.30
CA LEU A 196 -9.38 -4.56 -0.99
C LEU A 196 -10.03 -5.80 -0.35
N ASN A 197 -10.63 -6.68 -1.15
CA ASN A 197 -11.13 -7.97 -0.66
C ASN A 197 -10.01 -8.87 -0.14
N ILE A 198 -8.87 -8.93 -0.83
CA ILE A 198 -7.69 -9.68 -0.36
C ILE A 198 -7.20 -9.14 0.98
N VAL A 199 -7.11 -7.81 1.14
CA VAL A 199 -6.73 -7.18 2.41
C VAL A 199 -7.71 -7.55 3.54
N ARG A 200 -9.02 -7.53 3.24
CA ARG A 200 -10.08 -7.91 4.19
C ARG A 200 -9.91 -9.35 4.67
N GLU A 201 -9.57 -10.27 3.77
CA GLU A 201 -9.30 -11.67 4.11
C GLU A 201 -8.10 -11.82 5.05
N TRP A 202 -7.08 -10.96 4.93
CA TRP A 202 -5.87 -11.01 5.76
C TRP A 202 -6.03 -10.40 7.15
N CYS A 203 -7.01 -9.51 7.37
CA CYS A 203 -7.27 -8.93 8.69
C CYS A 203 -7.83 -9.95 9.71
N GLY A 204 -8.24 -11.13 9.25
CA GLY A 204 -8.77 -12.20 10.10
C GLY A 204 -10.25 -12.03 10.48
N LYS A 205 -10.91 -13.15 10.77
CA LYS A 205 -12.37 -13.19 11.03
C LYS A 205 -12.78 -12.43 12.28
N GLU A 206 -11.96 -12.43 13.33
CA GLU A 206 -12.28 -11.79 14.61
C GLU A 206 -12.40 -10.27 14.49
N VAL A 207 -11.54 -9.64 13.68
CA VAL A 207 -11.61 -8.20 13.39
C VAL A 207 -12.88 -7.88 12.60
N LEU A 208 -13.23 -8.73 11.62
CA LEU A 208 -14.46 -8.59 10.84
C LEU A 208 -15.70 -8.71 11.72
N GLU A 209 -15.77 -9.75 12.55
CA GLU A 209 -16.89 -9.98 13.48
C GLU A 209 -17.07 -8.82 14.45
N ARG A 210 -15.97 -8.27 14.98
CA ARG A 210 -16.02 -7.12 15.88
C ARG A 210 -16.48 -5.85 15.16
N LEU A 211 -16.09 -5.64 13.91
CA LEU A 211 -16.55 -4.50 13.12
C LEU A 211 -18.02 -4.63 12.76
N ASP A 212 -18.47 -5.82 12.37
CA ASP A 212 -19.87 -6.13 12.11
C ASP A 212 -20.72 -5.92 13.37
N GLU A 213 -20.23 -6.36 14.54
CA GLU A 213 -20.88 -6.10 15.82
C GLU A 213 -20.96 -4.59 16.12
N LEU A 214 -19.88 -3.84 15.92
CA LEU A 214 -19.88 -2.39 16.10
C LEU A 214 -20.83 -1.68 15.14
N GLU A 215 -20.95 -2.16 13.91
CA GLU A 215 -21.92 -1.65 12.94
C GLU A 215 -23.36 -1.94 13.37
N ALA A 216 -23.66 -3.19 13.73
CA ALA A 216 -24.97 -3.59 14.24
C ALA A 216 -25.37 -2.80 15.50
N LEU A 217 -24.44 -2.59 16.44
CA LEU A 217 -24.67 -1.76 17.63
C LEU A 217 -24.95 -0.30 17.25
N ARG A 218 -24.23 0.26 16.27
CA ARG A 218 -24.49 1.63 15.78
C ARG A 218 -25.84 1.75 15.10
N GLU A 219 -26.25 0.76 14.32
CA GLU A 219 -27.59 0.70 13.73
C GLU A 219 -28.68 0.62 14.79
N GLU A 220 -28.48 -0.21 15.81
CA GLU A 220 -29.43 -0.36 16.90
C GLU A 220 -29.56 0.93 17.72
N VAL A 221 -28.45 1.60 18.02
CA VAL A 221 -28.46 2.93 18.67
C VAL A 221 -29.24 3.95 17.82
N ARG A 222 -29.08 3.94 16.49
CA ARG A 222 -29.85 4.82 15.59
C ARG A 222 -31.34 4.47 15.61
N ARG A 223 -31.68 3.18 15.57
CA ARG A 223 -33.07 2.70 15.61
C ARG A 223 -33.76 3.13 16.90
N LEU A 224 -33.11 2.93 18.05
CA LEU A 224 -33.60 3.35 19.36
C LEU A 224 -33.73 4.88 19.43
N GLY A 225 -32.72 5.62 18.97
CA GLY A 225 -32.79 7.07 18.88
C GLY A 225 -34.00 7.57 18.08
N ASN A 226 -34.23 7.01 16.89
CA ASN A 226 -35.38 7.36 16.06
C ASN A 226 -36.72 7.01 16.73
N LEU A 227 -36.80 5.87 17.43
CA LEU A 227 -38.00 5.48 18.17
C LEU A 227 -38.30 6.44 19.32
N VAL A 228 -37.28 6.87 20.06
CA VAL A 228 -37.46 7.82 21.16
C VAL A 228 -37.83 9.21 20.63
N GLU A 229 -37.22 9.68 19.54
CA GLU A 229 -37.63 10.95 18.90
C GLU A 229 -39.10 10.94 18.46
N ARG A 230 -39.59 9.81 17.92
CA ARG A 230 -41.01 9.62 17.62
C ARG A 230 -41.87 9.67 18.88
N ALA A 231 -41.47 9.01 19.96
CA ALA A 231 -42.20 9.01 21.23
C ALA A 231 -42.27 10.42 21.85
N ILE A 232 -41.16 11.17 21.85
CA ILE A 232 -41.11 12.57 22.28
C ILE A 232 -42.08 13.43 21.47
N THR A 233 -42.10 13.22 20.14
CA THR A 233 -43.00 13.95 19.24
C THR A 233 -44.47 13.69 19.56
N GLU A 234 -44.85 12.44 19.82
CA GLU A 234 -46.23 12.09 20.20
C GLU A 234 -46.59 12.59 21.62
N LEU A 235 -45.68 12.52 22.59
CA LEU A 235 -45.90 13.07 23.94
C LEU A 235 -46.16 14.57 23.89
N ARG A 236 -45.42 15.32 23.06
CA ARG A 236 -45.67 16.75 22.82
C ARG A 236 -47.05 16.99 22.22
N ARG A 237 -47.47 16.16 21.24
CA ARG A 237 -48.81 16.25 20.64
C ARG A 237 -49.93 16.02 21.66
N CYS A 238 -49.72 15.13 22.62
CA CYS A 238 -50.67 14.84 23.71
C CYS A 238 -50.60 15.83 24.89
N GLY A 239 -49.78 16.89 24.81
CA GLY A 239 -49.66 17.91 25.87
C GLY A 239 -48.78 17.51 27.05
N GLN A 240 -48.08 16.36 26.99
CA GLN A 240 -47.17 15.85 28.02
C GLN A 240 -45.77 16.50 27.88
N VAL A 241 -45.70 17.83 27.95
CA VAL A 241 -44.51 18.62 27.57
C VAL A 241 -43.34 18.41 28.55
N SER A 242 -43.58 18.30 29.85
CA SER A 242 -42.51 18.10 30.83
C SER A 242 -41.88 16.70 30.72
N THR A 243 -42.70 15.68 30.48
CA THR A 243 -42.26 14.29 30.27
C THR A 243 -41.43 14.19 29.00
N ALA A 244 -41.88 14.83 27.92
CA ALA A 244 -41.12 14.91 26.66
C ALA A 244 -39.77 15.62 26.83
N ALA A 245 -39.73 16.73 27.59
CA ALA A 245 -38.49 17.46 27.86
C ALA A 245 -37.50 16.67 28.72
N THR A 246 -37.99 15.84 29.65
CA THR A 246 -37.15 14.96 30.47
C THR A 246 -36.52 13.87 29.60
N MET A 247 -37.32 13.20 28.75
CA MET A 247 -36.80 12.17 27.84
C MET A 247 -35.80 12.72 26.81
N GLU A 248 -35.98 13.96 26.36
CA GLU A 248 -35.03 14.63 25.46
C GLU A 248 -33.70 14.95 26.15
N ASN A 249 -33.73 15.36 27.42
CA ASN A 249 -32.52 15.55 28.22
C ASN A 249 -31.81 14.22 28.53
N ASP A 250 -32.55 13.16 28.86
CA ASP A 250 -32.00 11.84 29.16
C ASP A 250 -31.35 11.17 27.94
N LEU A 251 -31.80 11.53 26.72
CA LEU A 251 -31.15 11.09 25.48
C LEU A 251 -29.72 11.65 25.32
N GLY A 252 -29.42 12.77 26.00
CA GLY A 252 -28.11 13.44 26.03
C GLY A 252 -27.71 14.12 24.71
N VAL A 253 -27.67 13.38 23.59
CA VAL A 253 -27.30 13.89 22.26
C VAL A 253 -28.45 13.60 21.28
N PRO A 254 -29.08 14.62 20.67
CA PRO A 254 -30.12 14.39 19.67
C PRO A 254 -29.57 13.59 18.48
N VAL A 255 -30.35 12.68 17.90
CA VAL A 255 -29.88 11.78 16.81
C VAL A 255 -29.40 12.59 15.61
N SER A 256 -30.00 13.75 15.37
CA SER A 256 -29.55 14.74 14.38
C SER A 256 -28.08 15.18 14.54
N ARG A 257 -27.51 15.11 15.75
CA ARG A 257 -26.07 15.35 16.00
C ARG A 257 -25.19 14.12 15.80
N LEU A 258 -25.72 12.90 15.92
CA LEU A 258 -25.01 11.67 15.53
C LEU A 258 -24.81 11.58 14.00
N VAL A 259 -25.70 12.22 13.23
CA VAL A 259 -25.62 12.32 11.76
C VAL A 259 -24.45 13.23 11.30
N LEU A 260 -23.95 14.14 12.14
CA LEU A 260 -22.97 15.15 11.72
C LEU A 260 -21.54 14.64 11.52
N ARG A 261 -21.17 13.47 12.04
CA ARG A 261 -19.83 12.90 11.75
C ARG A 261 -19.66 12.39 10.32
N LYS A 262 -20.74 12.07 9.60
CA LYS A 262 -20.68 11.71 8.17
C LYS A 262 -20.76 12.93 7.22
N ARG A 263 -21.04 14.14 7.74
CA ARG A 263 -21.28 15.35 6.92
C ARG A 263 -20.29 16.50 7.09
N MET A 264 -19.33 16.41 8.01
CA MET A 264 -18.36 17.49 8.27
C MET A 264 -17.03 17.42 7.48
N LYS A 265 -16.91 16.57 6.45
CA LYS A 265 -15.83 16.65 5.45
C LYS A 265 -16.25 17.33 4.13
N ARG A 266 -17.30 18.16 4.17
CA ARG A 266 -17.66 19.10 3.08
C ARG A 266 -17.85 20.49 3.64
N LYS A 267 -16.74 21.23 3.78
CA LYS A 267 -16.58 22.66 3.47
C LYS A 267 -15.20 23.14 3.94
N GLY A 268 -14.34 23.46 2.98
CA GLY A 268 -13.08 24.15 3.22
C GLY A 268 -12.18 24.08 1.99
N GLY A 269 -12.27 25.11 1.13
CA GLY A 269 -11.43 25.29 -0.06
C GLY A 269 -12.21 25.16 -1.34
#